data_AF-A0A2J0MA05-F1
#
_entry.id   AF-A0A2J0MA05-F1
#
_cell.length_a   1.000
_cell.length_b   1.000
_cell.length_c   1.000
_cell.angle_alpha   90.00
_cell.angle_beta   90.00
_cell.angle_gamma   90.00
#
_symmetry.space_group_name_H-M   'P 1'
#
loop_
_entity.id
_entity.type
_entity.pdbx_description
1 polymer ?
#
loop_
_entity_poly.entity_id
_entity_poly.type
_entity_poly.pdbx_seq_one_letter_code
_entity_poly.pdbx_strand_id
1 'polypeptide(L)'
;MQNNQRYFKISRQNPEKFLDKFYIFDSKHPDLEKYIANTKEIKNILITLKTLQEKNEKPKIIEKYYFELQNILNDFSNCSEFICFVNACDNILDSVRNDIGLLKEITKKYFDKRILNEVVPEEWIQAILDSKAPTRKGKCGEKKLLYILAKCGFQEVKTWEDFFNKRKRVAKFSKIFSVKNVRKNLGIKLATKKQNKKLDLIIKISNKIFLVEAKHLNTSGGGQDKQISELIEILSLKEKNKNIFYIVFLDGNYSNILLGNEKCGDKLKTQRKEIQKYLKSNPRNYWLNTNGFISLFSDLKNKK
;
A
#
# COMPACT_ATOMS: atom_id res chain seq x y z
N MET A 1 24.83 -17.76 4.29
CA MET A 1 24.26 -17.32 3.01
C MET A 1 24.53 -18.38 1.97
N GLN A 2 23.46 -18.97 1.48
CA GLN A 2 23.47 -20.01 0.46
C GLN A 2 23.08 -19.41 -0.90
N ASN A 3 22.99 -20.25 -1.93
CA ASN A 3 22.56 -19.86 -3.27
C ASN A 3 21.11 -19.31 -3.26
N ASN A 4 20.83 -18.28 -4.07
CA ASN A 4 19.48 -17.68 -4.20
C ASN A 4 18.39 -18.71 -4.55
N GLN A 5 18.72 -19.74 -5.33
CA GLN A 5 17.80 -20.81 -5.73
C GLN A 5 17.28 -21.60 -4.51
N ARG A 6 18.09 -21.74 -3.45
CA ARG A 6 17.64 -22.40 -2.22
C ARG A 6 16.53 -21.61 -1.55
N TYR A 7 16.72 -20.30 -1.35
CA TYR A 7 15.70 -19.47 -0.70
C TYR A 7 14.45 -19.28 -1.57
N PHE A 8 14.62 -19.30 -2.89
CA PHE A 8 13.50 -19.38 -3.83
C PHE A 8 12.71 -20.69 -3.67
N LYS A 9 13.41 -21.83 -3.57
CA LYS A 9 12.77 -23.14 -3.31
C LYS A 9 12.03 -23.15 -1.97
N ILE A 10 12.61 -22.58 -0.91
CA ILE A 10 11.94 -22.41 0.39
C ILE A 10 10.66 -21.58 0.23
N SER A 11 10.73 -20.47 -0.52
CA SER A 11 9.54 -19.64 -0.78
C SER A 11 8.45 -20.42 -1.48
N ARG A 12 8.80 -21.21 -2.50
CA ARG A 12 7.84 -22.06 -3.22
C ARG A 12 7.24 -23.17 -2.36
N GLN A 13 8.02 -23.76 -1.46
CA GLN A 13 7.57 -24.88 -0.62
C GLN A 13 6.75 -24.43 0.61
N ASN A 14 6.79 -23.14 0.94
CA ASN A 14 6.13 -22.58 2.11
C ASN A 14 5.26 -21.39 1.68
N PRO A 15 4.07 -21.64 1.11
CA PRO A 15 3.19 -20.60 0.60
C PRO A 15 2.80 -19.58 1.68
N GLU A 16 2.46 -18.37 1.25
CA GLU A 16 1.86 -17.35 2.10
C GLU A 16 0.51 -17.82 2.64
N LYS A 17 0.21 -17.38 3.86
CA LYS A 17 -1.09 -17.64 4.48
C LYS A 17 -2.15 -16.74 3.86
N PHE A 18 -3.37 -17.26 3.72
CA PHE A 18 -4.52 -16.47 3.26
C PHE A 18 -4.84 -15.30 4.18
N LEU A 19 -4.64 -15.50 5.49
CA LEU A 19 -4.85 -14.50 6.53
C LEU A 19 -3.53 -14.24 7.25
N ASP A 20 -2.92 -13.11 6.93
CA ASP A 20 -1.74 -12.60 7.62
C ASP A 20 -2.10 -11.38 8.47
N LYS A 21 -1.82 -11.47 9.77
CA LYS A 21 -2.09 -10.45 10.78
C LYS A 21 -1.51 -9.08 10.45
N PHE A 22 -0.43 -8.99 9.65
CA PHE A 22 0.10 -7.69 9.20
C PHE A 22 -0.85 -6.93 8.26
N TYR A 23 -1.83 -7.62 7.67
CA TYR A 23 -2.76 -7.06 6.68
C TYR A 23 -4.23 -7.22 7.08
N ILE A 24 -4.50 -7.62 8.32
CA ILE A 24 -5.85 -7.71 8.88
C ILE A 24 -6.15 -6.44 9.67
N PHE A 25 -7.30 -5.85 9.38
CA PHE A 25 -7.84 -4.66 10.03
C PHE A 25 -9.30 -4.97 10.40
N ASP A 26 -9.48 -5.83 11.39
CA ASP A 26 -10.76 -6.42 11.82
C ASP A 26 -11.34 -5.75 13.07
N SER A 27 -10.58 -4.83 13.67
CA SER A 27 -11.05 -4.01 14.79
C SER A 27 -11.88 -2.82 14.28
N LYS A 28 -12.88 -2.41 15.07
CA LYS A 28 -13.63 -1.17 14.83
C LYS A 28 -12.68 0.02 14.66
N HIS A 29 -13.03 0.94 13.79
CA HIS A 29 -12.23 2.15 13.60
C HIS A 29 -12.20 2.96 14.90
N PRO A 30 -11.03 3.44 15.37
CA PRO A 30 -10.94 4.16 16.65
C PRO A 30 -11.79 5.43 16.69
N ASP A 31 -11.99 6.07 15.53
CA ASP A 31 -12.82 7.28 15.39
C ASP A 31 -14.24 7.02 14.85
N LEU A 32 -14.75 5.78 14.93
CA LEU A 32 -16.04 5.40 14.33
C LEU A 32 -17.20 6.31 14.77
N GLU A 33 -17.27 6.66 16.06
CA GLU A 33 -18.29 7.56 16.60
C GLU A 33 -18.27 8.96 15.96
N LYS A 34 -17.09 9.48 15.61
CA LYS A 34 -16.96 10.78 14.94
C LYS A 34 -17.51 10.73 13.52
N TYR A 35 -17.27 9.62 12.80
CA TYR A 35 -17.85 9.38 11.48
C TYR A 35 -19.38 9.29 11.54
N ILE A 36 -19.92 8.59 12.54
CA ILE A 36 -21.36 8.45 12.74
C ILE A 36 -21.99 9.81 13.04
N ALA A 37 -21.45 10.55 14.01
CA ALA A 37 -21.96 11.86 14.40
C ALA A 37 -21.98 12.84 13.23
N ASN A 38 -20.88 12.94 12.49
CA ASN A 38 -20.81 13.83 11.33
C ASN A 38 -21.74 13.38 10.18
N THR A 39 -21.90 12.08 9.96
CA THR A 39 -22.84 11.58 8.95
C THR A 39 -24.30 11.89 9.32
N LYS A 40 -24.67 11.81 10.60
CA LYS A 40 -26.00 12.24 11.09
C LYS A 40 -26.25 13.72 10.80
N GLU A 41 -25.28 14.59 11.10
CA GLU A 41 -25.38 16.03 10.80
C GLU A 41 -25.55 16.30 9.30
N ILE A 42 -24.75 15.65 8.45
CA ILE A 42 -24.87 15.75 6.99
C ILE A 42 -26.28 15.37 6.53
N LYS A 43 -26.81 14.24 7.01
CA LYS A 43 -28.16 13.80 6.64
C LYS A 43 -29.24 14.78 7.10
N ASN A 44 -29.15 15.29 8.33
CA ASN A 44 -30.12 16.25 8.85
C ASN A 44 -30.16 17.52 7.99
N ILE A 45 -29.01 18.04 7.58
CA ILE A 45 -28.95 19.22 6.70
C ILE A 45 -29.49 18.90 5.30
N LEU A 46 -29.15 17.74 4.73
CA LEU A 46 -29.65 17.33 3.41
C LEU A 46 -31.18 17.13 3.41
N ILE A 47 -31.74 16.52 4.45
CA ILE A 47 -33.20 16.37 4.62
C ILE A 47 -33.83 17.76 4.71
N THR A 48 -33.26 18.64 5.54
CA THR A 48 -33.75 20.01 5.70
C THR A 48 -33.73 20.77 4.36
N LEU A 49 -32.62 20.71 3.62
CA LEU A 49 -32.50 21.32 2.29
C LEU A 49 -33.58 20.82 1.34
N LYS A 50 -33.80 19.50 1.27
CA LYS A 50 -34.83 18.91 0.40
C LYS A 50 -36.23 19.38 0.79
N THR A 51 -36.57 19.35 2.08
CA THR A 51 -37.88 19.80 2.58
C THR A 51 -38.11 21.29 2.32
N LEU A 52 -37.11 22.15 2.50
CA LEU A 52 -37.23 23.59 2.22
C LEU A 52 -37.43 23.87 0.73
N GLN A 53 -36.75 23.11 -0.15
CA GLN A 53 -36.92 23.21 -1.60
C GLN A 53 -38.32 22.77 -2.05
N GLU A 54 -38.81 21.63 -1.54
CA GLU A 54 -40.17 21.12 -1.84
C GLU A 54 -41.27 22.07 -1.37
N LYS A 55 -41.03 22.81 -0.28
CA LYS A 55 -41.95 23.83 0.25
C LYS A 55 -41.83 25.20 -0.43
N ASN A 56 -40.95 25.36 -1.42
CA ASN A 56 -40.66 26.64 -2.07
C ASN A 56 -40.28 27.75 -1.08
N GLU A 57 -39.48 27.41 -0.06
CA GLU A 57 -39.05 28.38 0.96
C GLU A 57 -38.15 29.47 0.35
N LYS A 58 -38.00 30.60 1.06
CA LYS A 58 -37.20 31.74 0.57
C LYS A 58 -35.77 31.30 0.18
N PRO A 59 -35.26 31.67 -1.01
CA PRO A 59 -33.92 31.28 -1.47
C PRO A 59 -32.80 31.59 -0.47
N LYS A 60 -32.89 32.71 0.25
CA LYS A 60 -31.92 33.11 1.28
C LYS A 60 -31.84 32.11 2.45
N ILE A 61 -32.95 31.45 2.79
CA ILE A 61 -32.98 30.42 3.85
C ILE A 61 -32.35 29.13 3.34
N ILE A 62 -32.69 28.71 2.11
CA ILE A 62 -32.09 27.53 1.47
C ILE A 62 -30.57 27.71 1.35
N GLU A 63 -30.13 28.90 0.92
CA GLU A 63 -28.72 29.27 0.80
C GLU A 63 -27.96 29.10 2.12
N LYS A 64 -28.56 29.51 3.24
CA LYS A 64 -27.98 29.35 4.58
C LYS A 64 -27.64 27.89 4.86
N TYR A 65 -28.55 26.96 4.56
CA TYR A 65 -28.34 25.53 4.81
C TYR A 65 -27.31 24.90 3.86
N TYR A 66 -27.11 25.44 2.66
CA TYR A 66 -25.99 25.02 1.81
C TYR A 66 -24.64 25.42 2.41
N PHE A 67 -24.53 26.62 2.99
CA PHE A 67 -23.32 27.01 3.72
C PHE A 67 -23.12 26.20 5.01
N GLU A 68 -24.19 25.87 5.72
CA GLU A 68 -24.09 24.96 6.88
C GLU A 68 -23.59 23.58 6.45
N LEU A 69 -24.13 23.01 5.37
CA LEU A 69 -23.64 21.76 4.79
C LEU A 69 -22.15 21.86 4.49
N GLN A 70 -21.73 22.91 3.77
CA GLN A 70 -20.33 23.14 3.43
C GLN A 70 -19.41 23.18 4.66
N ASN A 71 -19.85 23.85 5.73
CA ASN A 71 -19.07 24.04 6.96
C ASN A 71 -18.87 22.74 7.75
N ILE A 72 -19.85 21.84 7.74
CA ILE A 72 -19.74 20.57 8.46
C ILE A 72 -18.96 19.51 7.68
N LEU A 73 -18.72 19.71 6.37
CA LEU A 73 -17.91 18.80 5.56
C LEU A 73 -16.44 18.85 6.01
N ASN A 74 -15.93 17.71 6.46
CA ASN A 74 -14.57 17.54 7.00
C ASN A 74 -14.06 16.09 6.79
N ASP A 75 -12.91 15.75 7.35
CA ASP A 75 -12.28 14.44 7.18
C ASP A 75 -13.15 13.25 7.64
N PHE A 76 -14.09 13.48 8.58
CA PHE A 76 -15.08 12.51 9.05
C PHE A 76 -16.29 12.37 8.12
N SER A 77 -16.43 13.22 7.09
CA SER A 77 -17.51 13.14 6.12
C SER A 77 -17.29 12.09 5.06
N ASN A 78 -16.05 11.61 4.90
CA ASN A 78 -15.65 10.75 3.80
C ASN A 78 -16.29 9.34 3.81
N CYS A 79 -17.03 8.99 4.86
CA CYS A 79 -17.79 7.75 4.98
C CYS A 79 -19.31 7.96 4.99
N SER A 80 -19.78 9.18 4.75
CA SER A 80 -21.20 9.45 4.54
C SER A 80 -21.64 9.01 3.15
N GLU A 81 -22.89 8.59 3.00
CA GLU A 81 -23.47 8.18 1.73
C GLU A 81 -23.47 9.33 0.71
N PHE A 82 -23.58 10.57 1.19
CA PHE A 82 -23.48 11.77 0.35
C PHE A 82 -22.08 11.92 -0.26
N ILE A 83 -21.01 11.80 0.53
CA ILE A 83 -19.64 11.88 -0.02
C ILE A 83 -19.30 10.65 -0.87
N CYS A 84 -19.84 9.47 -0.56
CA CYS A 84 -19.77 8.33 -1.48
C CYS A 84 -20.42 8.64 -2.84
N PHE A 85 -21.51 9.41 -2.87
CA PHE A 85 -22.13 9.87 -4.11
C PHE A 85 -21.31 10.95 -4.81
N VAL A 86 -20.71 11.90 -4.08
CA VAL A 86 -19.75 12.87 -4.65
C VAL A 86 -18.64 12.14 -5.41
N ASN A 87 -18.08 11.08 -4.81
CA ASN A 87 -17.06 10.25 -5.46
C ASN A 87 -17.60 9.52 -6.71
N ALA A 88 -18.87 9.11 -6.70
CA ALA A 88 -19.53 8.52 -7.87
C ALA A 88 -19.79 9.55 -8.99
N CYS A 89 -19.76 10.84 -8.68
CA CYS A 89 -19.81 11.95 -9.63
C CYS A 89 -18.43 12.44 -10.08
N ASP A 90 -17.40 11.59 -9.98
CA ASP A 90 -16.00 11.89 -10.34
C ASP A 90 -15.45 13.16 -9.65
N ASN A 91 -15.87 13.38 -8.40
CA ASN A 91 -15.44 14.50 -7.58
C ASN A 91 -14.91 14.00 -6.23
N ILE A 92 -14.29 14.90 -5.48
CA ILE A 92 -13.77 14.60 -4.14
C ILE A 92 -14.36 15.54 -3.10
N LEU A 93 -14.33 15.10 -1.84
CA LEU A 93 -14.75 15.89 -0.69
C LEU A 93 -14.18 17.31 -0.71
N ASP A 94 -12.88 17.47 -0.95
CA ASP A 94 -12.24 18.78 -0.95
C ASP A 94 -12.79 19.71 -2.03
N SER A 95 -13.20 19.19 -3.19
CA SER A 95 -13.79 20.00 -4.25
C SER A 95 -15.14 20.57 -3.81
N VAL A 96 -16.04 19.72 -3.31
CA VAL A 96 -17.38 20.16 -2.87
C VAL A 96 -17.35 21.00 -1.60
N ARG A 97 -16.32 20.82 -0.76
CA ARG A 97 -16.11 21.64 0.42
C ARG A 97 -15.69 23.06 0.04
N ASN A 98 -14.91 23.24 -1.01
CA ASN A 98 -14.37 24.55 -1.39
C ASN A 98 -15.19 25.28 -2.46
N ASP A 99 -16.07 24.58 -3.18
CA ASP A 99 -16.92 25.15 -4.22
C ASP A 99 -18.41 24.96 -3.89
N ILE A 100 -19.04 26.04 -3.45
CA ILE A 100 -20.46 26.07 -3.09
C ILE A 100 -21.39 25.82 -4.30
N GLY A 101 -20.97 26.23 -5.50
CA GLY A 101 -21.72 25.98 -6.73
C GLY A 101 -21.76 24.49 -7.06
N LEU A 102 -20.59 23.85 -7.00
CA LEU A 102 -20.45 22.41 -7.17
C LEU A 102 -21.23 21.62 -6.11
N LEU A 103 -21.16 22.04 -4.84
CA LEU A 103 -21.92 21.41 -3.74
C LEU A 103 -23.42 21.42 -4.02
N LYS A 104 -23.96 22.55 -4.50
CA LYS A 104 -25.38 22.66 -4.88
C LYS A 104 -25.74 21.75 -6.03
N GLU A 105 -24.92 21.71 -7.08
CA GLU A 105 -25.19 20.86 -8.24
C GLU A 105 -25.22 19.38 -7.88
N ILE A 106 -24.23 18.90 -7.11
CA ILE A 106 -24.18 17.51 -6.68
C ILE A 106 -25.31 17.19 -5.70
N THR A 107 -25.65 18.11 -4.79
CA THR A 107 -26.79 17.94 -3.87
C THR A 107 -28.10 17.76 -4.63
N LYS A 108 -28.34 18.56 -5.68
CA LYS A 108 -29.50 18.38 -6.55
C LYS A 108 -29.52 16.99 -7.18
N LYS A 109 -28.41 16.56 -7.79
CA LYS A 109 -28.31 15.20 -8.37
C LYS A 109 -28.51 14.11 -7.32
N TYR A 110 -28.06 14.33 -6.08
CA TYR A 110 -28.25 13.40 -4.98
C TYR A 110 -29.75 13.25 -4.66
N PHE A 111 -30.48 14.35 -4.52
CA PHE A 111 -31.92 14.34 -4.24
C PHE A 111 -32.74 13.66 -5.34
N ASP A 112 -32.33 13.80 -6.60
CA ASP A 112 -32.98 13.18 -7.76
C ASP A 112 -32.77 11.66 -7.84
N LYS A 113 -31.71 11.14 -7.21
CA LYS A 113 -31.24 9.75 -7.39
C LYS A 113 -31.19 8.93 -6.11
N ARG A 114 -31.47 9.52 -4.94
CA ARG A 114 -31.31 8.87 -3.63
C ARG A 114 -32.50 9.17 -2.73
N ILE A 115 -32.82 8.16 -1.92
CA ILE A 115 -33.80 8.27 -0.84
C ILE A 115 -33.07 8.84 0.37
N LEU A 116 -33.63 9.90 0.98
CA LEU A 116 -33.14 10.43 2.23
C LEU A 116 -33.87 9.74 3.40
N ASN A 117 -33.12 9.39 4.43
CA ASN A 117 -33.64 8.90 5.71
C ASN A 117 -32.68 9.32 6.82
N GLU A 118 -33.13 9.26 8.07
CA GLU A 118 -32.35 9.68 9.24
C GLU A 118 -31.45 8.57 9.80
N VAL A 119 -31.58 7.35 9.29
CA VAL A 119 -30.90 6.18 9.86
C VAL A 119 -29.42 6.22 9.48
N VAL A 120 -28.54 6.14 10.46
CA VAL A 120 -27.08 6.00 10.26
C VAL A 120 -26.60 4.76 10.99
N PRO A 121 -26.73 3.56 10.38
CA PRO A 121 -26.27 2.33 11.00
C PRO A 121 -24.75 2.33 11.12
N GLU A 122 -24.25 1.97 12.30
CA GLU A 122 -22.81 1.90 12.59
C GLU A 122 -22.11 0.97 11.60
N GLU A 123 -22.73 -0.17 11.29
CA GLU A 123 -22.20 -1.19 10.41
C GLU A 123 -22.00 -0.71 8.97
N TRP A 124 -22.80 0.27 8.49
CA TRP A 124 -22.63 0.84 7.16
C TRP A 124 -21.40 1.74 7.10
N ILE A 125 -21.21 2.56 8.13
CA ILE A 125 -20.03 3.42 8.25
C ILE A 125 -18.76 2.56 8.38
N GLN A 126 -18.79 1.54 9.23
CA GLN A 126 -17.69 0.60 9.40
C GLN A 126 -17.38 -0.16 8.09
N ALA A 127 -18.40 -0.61 7.35
CA ALA A 127 -18.20 -1.26 6.04
C ALA A 127 -17.50 -0.34 5.03
N ILE A 128 -17.85 0.96 5.00
CA ILE A 128 -17.18 1.94 4.14
C ILE A 128 -15.71 2.13 4.58
N LEU A 129 -15.44 2.22 5.89
CA LEU A 129 -14.07 2.31 6.43
C LEU A 129 -13.24 1.07 6.10
N ASP A 130 -13.84 -0.12 6.13
CA ASP A 130 -13.19 -1.38 5.80
C ASP A 130 -12.93 -1.54 4.30
N SER A 131 -13.82 -1.01 3.45
CA SER A 131 -13.58 -0.93 2.01
C SER A 131 -12.30 -0.13 1.67
N LYS A 132 -11.90 0.81 2.55
CA LYS A 132 -10.66 1.60 2.45
C LYS A 132 -9.44 0.90 3.05
N ALA A 133 -9.55 -0.32 3.61
CA ALA A 133 -8.40 -1.07 4.11
C ALA A 133 -7.25 -1.27 3.10
N PRO A 134 -7.47 -1.44 1.78
CA PRO A 134 -6.37 -1.60 0.82
C PRO A 134 -5.36 -0.44 0.81
N THR A 135 -5.80 0.81 0.99
CA THR A 135 -4.88 1.95 1.05
C THR A 135 -4.04 1.92 2.34
N ARG A 136 -4.64 1.50 3.46
CA ARG A 136 -3.95 1.29 4.75
C ARG A 136 -2.87 0.19 4.66
N LYS A 137 -3.07 -0.82 3.80
CA LYS A 137 -2.12 -1.94 3.58
C LYS A 137 -0.81 -1.53 2.91
N GLY A 138 -0.73 -0.37 2.24
CA GLY A 138 0.45 0.04 1.47
C GLY A 138 1.76 0.06 2.27
N LYS A 139 1.71 0.40 3.57
CA LYS A 139 2.89 0.42 4.45
C LYS A 139 3.10 -0.88 5.24
N CYS A 140 2.17 -1.84 5.17
CA CYS A 140 2.22 -3.05 5.99
C CYS A 140 3.37 -3.98 5.58
N GLY A 141 3.69 -4.07 4.30
CA GLY A 141 4.82 -4.87 3.81
C GLY A 141 6.15 -4.43 4.41
N GLU A 142 6.43 -3.12 4.42
CA GLU A 142 7.61 -2.57 5.09
C GLU A 142 7.65 -2.92 6.58
N LYS A 143 6.52 -2.73 7.29
CA LYS A 143 6.41 -3.05 8.72
C LYS A 143 6.69 -4.52 9.01
N LYS A 144 6.14 -5.43 8.19
CA LYS A 144 6.37 -6.87 8.30
C LYS A 144 7.84 -7.23 8.12
N LEU A 145 8.49 -6.70 7.08
CA LEU A 145 9.91 -6.95 6.85
C LEU A 145 10.79 -6.43 7.98
N LEU A 146 10.53 -5.23 8.49
CA LEU A 146 11.25 -4.66 9.63
C LEU A 146 11.07 -5.50 10.90
N TYR A 147 9.87 -6.00 11.15
CA TYR A 147 9.61 -6.91 12.27
C TYR A 147 10.43 -8.20 12.16
N ILE A 148 10.49 -8.82 10.98
CA ILE A 148 11.31 -10.02 10.74
C ILE A 148 12.80 -9.71 10.94
N LEU A 149 13.28 -8.59 10.42
CA LEU A 149 14.68 -8.16 10.57
C LEU A 149 15.04 -7.86 12.02
N ALA A 150 14.15 -7.23 12.79
CA ALA A 150 14.36 -6.95 14.22
C ALA A 150 14.58 -8.26 15.01
N LYS A 151 13.79 -9.30 14.75
CA LYS A 151 14.01 -10.65 15.32
C LYS A 151 15.36 -11.28 14.95
N CYS A 152 15.94 -10.85 13.83
CA CYS A 152 17.27 -11.26 13.36
C CYS A 152 18.41 -10.38 13.91
N GLY A 153 18.09 -9.39 14.76
CA GLY A 153 19.05 -8.49 15.41
C GLY A 153 19.44 -7.27 14.56
N PHE A 154 18.64 -6.92 13.55
CA PHE A 154 18.83 -5.67 12.79
C PHE A 154 18.16 -4.51 13.53
N GLN A 155 18.77 -3.34 13.46
CA GLN A 155 18.23 -2.11 14.02
C GLN A 155 17.94 -1.12 12.89
N GLU A 156 16.75 -0.49 12.94
CA GLU A 156 16.38 0.57 12.02
C GLU A 156 17.21 1.84 12.31
N VAL A 157 17.68 2.51 11.26
CA VAL A 157 18.44 3.76 11.36
C VAL A 157 17.93 4.81 10.38
N LYS A 158 18.22 6.07 10.68
CA LYS A 158 17.75 7.23 9.91
C LYS A 158 18.88 8.00 9.22
N THR A 159 20.15 7.73 9.54
CA THR A 159 21.32 8.42 8.99
C THR A 159 22.28 7.45 8.30
N TRP A 160 23.10 7.96 7.37
CA TRP A 160 24.15 7.16 6.70
C TRP A 160 25.28 6.78 7.65
N GLU A 161 25.63 7.67 8.58
CA GLU A 161 26.62 7.41 9.62
C GLU A 161 26.21 6.18 10.46
N ASP A 162 25.01 6.18 11.04
CA ASP A 162 24.51 5.04 11.82
C ASP A 162 24.38 3.75 11.00
N PHE A 163 24.10 3.90 9.71
CA PHE A 163 24.00 2.79 8.76
C PHE A 163 25.36 2.11 8.56
N PHE A 164 26.45 2.86 8.45
CA PHE A 164 27.79 2.29 8.27
C PHE A 164 28.45 1.85 9.58
N ASN A 165 28.14 2.52 10.70
CA ASN A 165 28.81 2.33 11.98
C ASN A 165 28.65 0.94 12.62
N LYS A 166 27.56 0.20 12.34
CA LYS A 166 27.38 -1.14 12.94
C LYS A 166 27.13 -2.24 11.92
N ARG A 167 27.25 -3.48 12.38
CA ARG A 167 27.17 -4.69 11.55
C ARG A 167 25.80 -4.89 10.92
N LYS A 168 24.71 -4.87 11.70
CA LYS A 168 23.35 -5.18 11.25
C LYS A 168 22.45 -3.95 11.30
N ARG A 169 22.11 -3.41 10.13
CA ARG A 169 21.35 -2.16 9.99
C ARG A 169 20.31 -2.27 8.90
N VAL A 170 19.18 -1.58 9.08
CA VAL A 170 18.17 -1.41 8.05
C VAL A 170 17.73 0.04 8.02
N ALA A 171 17.46 0.58 6.84
CA ALA A 171 16.82 1.86 6.70
C ALA A 171 15.71 1.76 5.65
N LYS A 172 14.66 2.57 5.84
CA LYS A 172 13.68 2.83 4.79
C LYS A 172 14.27 3.81 3.80
N PHE A 173 13.98 3.65 2.51
CA PHE A 173 14.24 4.74 1.59
C PHE A 173 13.45 5.99 2.02
N SER A 174 14.06 7.15 1.89
CA SER A 174 13.53 8.42 2.41
C SER A 174 14.19 9.60 1.69
N LYS A 175 13.99 10.84 2.18
CA LYS A 175 14.78 11.99 1.68
C LYS A 175 16.29 11.78 1.93
N ILE A 176 16.65 11.18 3.07
CA ILE A 176 18.05 10.88 3.44
C ILE A 176 18.59 9.69 2.64
N PHE A 177 17.84 8.59 2.61
CA PHE A 177 18.13 7.41 1.78
C PHE A 177 17.41 7.52 0.44
N SER A 178 17.65 8.61 -0.28
CA SER A 178 17.09 8.80 -1.63
C SER A 178 17.86 7.97 -2.65
N VAL A 179 17.27 7.69 -3.81
CA VAL A 179 17.95 6.98 -4.92
C VAL A 179 19.29 7.63 -5.28
N LYS A 180 19.32 8.97 -5.35
CA LYS A 180 20.55 9.75 -5.60
C LYS A 180 21.61 9.49 -4.53
N ASN A 181 21.22 9.55 -3.25
CA ASN A 181 22.14 9.34 -2.14
C ASN A 181 22.60 7.89 -2.04
N VAL A 182 21.73 6.91 -2.31
CA VAL A 182 22.09 5.49 -2.34
C VAL A 182 23.11 5.22 -3.46
N ARG A 183 22.88 5.75 -4.67
CA ARG A 183 23.85 5.65 -5.78
C ARG A 183 25.21 6.21 -5.40
N LYS A 184 25.24 7.41 -4.82
CA LYS A 184 26.48 8.10 -4.40
C LYS A 184 27.20 7.33 -3.28
N ASN A 185 26.52 7.06 -2.16
CA ASN A 185 27.14 6.47 -0.97
C ASN A 185 27.56 5.00 -1.16
N LEU A 186 26.88 4.25 -2.05
CA LEU A 186 27.22 2.85 -2.32
C LEU A 186 28.06 2.63 -3.57
N GLY A 187 28.25 3.67 -4.40
CA GLY A 187 28.92 3.57 -5.69
C GLY A 187 28.20 2.63 -6.67
N ILE A 188 26.86 2.69 -6.72
CA ILE A 188 26.02 1.81 -7.57
C ILE A 188 25.28 2.58 -8.66
N LYS A 189 24.89 1.87 -9.72
CA LYS A 189 24.07 2.46 -10.78
C LYS A 189 22.59 2.48 -10.42
N LEU A 190 22.04 1.38 -9.89
CA LEU A 190 20.61 1.20 -9.68
C LEU A 190 19.81 1.63 -10.94
N ALA A 191 20.12 0.99 -12.07
CA ALA A 191 19.63 1.39 -13.39
C ALA A 191 18.23 0.83 -13.67
N THR A 192 17.22 1.41 -13.03
CA THR A 192 15.80 1.14 -13.35
C THR A 192 15.36 1.97 -14.55
N LYS A 193 14.54 1.39 -15.45
CA LYS A 193 13.97 2.07 -16.62
C LYS A 193 13.10 3.26 -16.22
N LYS A 194 12.44 3.19 -15.08
CA LYS A 194 11.73 4.32 -14.48
C LYS A 194 12.70 5.17 -13.68
N GLN A 195 12.86 6.42 -14.12
CA GLN A 195 13.67 7.41 -13.45
C GLN A 195 13.15 7.61 -12.01
N ASN A 196 14.05 7.56 -11.02
CA ASN A 196 13.76 7.78 -9.59
C ASN A 196 12.86 6.75 -8.89
N LYS A 197 12.70 5.52 -9.41
CA LYS A 197 11.98 4.48 -8.65
C LYS A 197 12.67 4.25 -7.30
N LYS A 198 11.93 4.51 -6.23
CA LYS A 198 12.34 4.34 -4.84
C LYS A 198 12.02 2.91 -4.43
N LEU A 199 13.02 2.15 -3.99
CA LEU A 199 12.82 0.84 -3.37
C LEU A 199 12.32 1.02 -1.94
N ASP A 200 11.94 -0.05 -1.26
CA ASP A 200 11.34 0.04 0.06
C ASP A 200 12.41 0.09 1.17
N LEU A 201 13.36 -0.86 1.18
CA LEU A 201 14.37 -0.97 2.24
C LEU A 201 15.81 -1.09 1.70
N ILE A 202 16.76 -0.64 2.52
CA ILE A 202 18.19 -0.93 2.40
C ILE A 202 18.67 -1.62 3.68
N ILE A 203 19.28 -2.80 3.56
CA ILE A 203 19.69 -3.64 4.69
C ILE A 203 21.18 -3.91 4.59
N LYS A 204 21.94 -3.69 5.67
CA LYS A 204 23.36 -4.01 5.78
C LYS A 204 23.60 -5.10 6.80
N ILE A 205 24.39 -6.09 6.40
CA ILE A 205 25.04 -7.04 7.32
C ILE A 205 26.52 -7.17 6.99
N SER A 206 27.36 -6.72 7.92
CA SER A 206 28.80 -6.61 7.71
C SER A 206 29.08 -5.72 6.47
N ASN A 207 29.70 -6.28 5.43
CA ASN A 207 29.97 -5.61 4.16
C ASN A 207 28.86 -5.81 3.11
N LYS A 208 27.90 -6.71 3.33
CA LYS A 208 26.82 -7.01 2.37
C LYS A 208 25.69 -6.01 2.52
N ILE A 209 25.18 -5.51 1.39
CA ILE A 209 24.05 -4.59 1.32
C ILE A 209 22.97 -5.17 0.41
N PHE A 210 21.76 -5.27 0.95
CA PHE A 210 20.57 -5.74 0.25
C PHE A 210 19.64 -4.55 -0.01
N LEU A 211 19.25 -4.39 -1.26
CA LEU A 211 18.27 -3.42 -1.72
C LEU A 211 16.96 -4.14 -1.98
N VAL A 212 15.89 -3.76 -1.27
CA VAL A 212 14.65 -4.53 -1.23
C VAL A 212 13.51 -3.75 -1.85
N GLU A 213 12.86 -4.34 -2.84
CA GLU A 213 11.53 -3.96 -3.30
C GLU A 213 10.53 -4.99 -2.77
N ALA A 214 9.47 -4.51 -2.13
CA ALA A 214 8.41 -5.28 -1.51
C ALA A 214 7.06 -4.93 -2.16
N LYS A 215 6.26 -5.97 -2.41
CA LYS A 215 4.87 -5.84 -2.84
C LYS A 215 4.01 -6.87 -2.13
N HIS A 216 2.77 -6.49 -1.86
CA HIS A 216 1.75 -7.38 -1.30
C HIS A 216 0.59 -7.47 -2.30
N LEU A 217 0.28 -8.68 -2.78
CA LEU A 217 -0.74 -8.92 -3.81
C LEU A 217 -1.63 -10.11 -3.44
N ASN A 218 -2.95 -9.90 -3.38
CA ASN A 218 -3.92 -10.92 -2.96
C ASN A 218 -4.78 -11.51 -4.08
N THR A 219 -5.04 -10.77 -5.15
CA THR A 219 -5.85 -11.21 -6.31
C THR A 219 -5.03 -11.11 -7.59
N SER A 220 -5.59 -11.50 -8.75
CA SER A 220 -5.04 -11.27 -10.10
C SER A 220 -5.74 -10.09 -10.80
N GLY A 221 -5.04 -9.25 -11.58
CA GLY A 221 -5.64 -8.17 -12.40
C GLY A 221 -4.65 -7.30 -13.17
N GLY A 222 -5.12 -6.48 -14.13
CA GLY A 222 -4.25 -5.77 -15.10
C GLY A 222 -3.24 -4.78 -14.49
N GLY A 223 -3.58 -4.11 -13.38
CA GLY A 223 -2.64 -3.24 -12.66
C GLY A 223 -1.49 -3.99 -11.99
N GLN A 224 -1.67 -5.29 -11.71
CA GLN A 224 -0.69 -6.10 -11.01
C GLN A 224 0.36 -6.69 -11.95
N ASP A 225 0.01 -6.94 -13.20
CA ASP A 225 0.97 -7.40 -14.19
C ASP A 225 2.13 -6.42 -14.35
N LYS A 226 1.81 -5.12 -14.35
CA LYS A 226 2.79 -4.05 -14.32
C LYS A 226 3.68 -4.13 -13.07
N GLN A 227 3.10 -4.42 -11.91
CA GLN A 227 3.86 -4.57 -10.67
C GLN A 227 4.79 -5.79 -10.70
N ILE A 228 4.35 -6.94 -11.24
CA ILE A 228 5.21 -8.13 -11.38
C ILE A 228 6.33 -7.88 -12.39
N SER A 229 6.05 -7.25 -13.54
CA SER A 229 7.09 -6.87 -14.50
C SER A 229 8.12 -5.92 -13.87
N GLU A 230 7.68 -4.98 -13.03
CA GLU A 230 8.60 -4.11 -12.28
C GLU A 230 9.46 -4.90 -11.29
N LEU A 231 8.91 -5.90 -10.60
CA LEU A 231 9.68 -6.77 -9.71
C LEU A 231 10.73 -7.59 -10.47
N ILE A 232 10.35 -8.16 -11.62
CA ILE A 232 11.26 -8.91 -12.50
C ILE A 232 12.39 -8.00 -13.02
N GLU A 233 12.10 -6.74 -13.30
CA GLU A 233 13.10 -5.74 -13.69
C GLU A 233 14.15 -5.55 -12.58
N ILE A 234 13.73 -5.40 -11.32
CA ILE A 234 14.66 -5.31 -10.18
C ILE A 234 15.51 -6.58 -10.05
N LEU A 235 14.90 -7.75 -10.25
CA LEU A 235 15.61 -9.03 -10.24
C LEU A 235 16.67 -9.14 -11.35
N SER A 236 16.50 -8.43 -12.46
CA SER A 236 17.44 -8.41 -13.58
C SER A 236 18.69 -7.56 -13.34
N LEU A 237 18.66 -6.64 -12.35
CA LEU A 237 19.72 -5.67 -12.11
C LEU A 237 21.06 -6.31 -11.76
N LYS A 238 22.15 -5.68 -12.24
CA LYS A 238 23.53 -6.10 -11.97
C LYS A 238 24.36 -4.90 -11.54
N GLU A 239 25.11 -5.07 -10.45
CA GLU A 239 26.09 -4.09 -10.00
C GLU A 239 27.51 -4.64 -10.11
N LYS A 240 28.46 -3.75 -10.41
CA LYS A 240 29.90 -4.05 -10.37
C LYS A 240 30.33 -4.45 -8.97
N ASN A 241 29.81 -3.76 -7.96
CA ASN A 241 30.08 -4.06 -6.55
C ASN A 241 29.48 -5.42 -6.17
N LYS A 242 30.34 -6.40 -5.84
CA LYS A 242 29.95 -7.78 -5.50
C LYS A 242 29.24 -7.89 -4.14
N ASN A 243 29.26 -6.84 -3.33
CA ASN A 243 28.59 -6.79 -2.02
C ASN A 243 27.16 -6.24 -2.10
N ILE A 244 26.67 -5.91 -3.29
CA ILE A 244 25.30 -5.43 -3.51
C ILE A 244 24.43 -6.58 -3.99
N PHE A 245 23.29 -6.72 -3.32
CA PHE A 245 22.30 -7.76 -3.53
C PHE A 245 20.94 -7.09 -3.74
N TYR A 246 20.12 -7.65 -4.62
CA TYR A 246 18.73 -7.22 -4.78
C TYR A 246 17.79 -8.26 -4.20
N ILE A 247 16.79 -7.83 -3.44
CA ILE A 247 15.71 -8.68 -2.97
C ILE A 247 14.42 -8.14 -3.57
N VAL A 248 13.76 -9.02 -4.31
CA VAL A 248 12.36 -8.89 -4.67
C VAL A 248 11.56 -9.68 -3.65
N PHE A 249 10.72 -8.98 -2.89
CA PHE A 249 9.83 -9.57 -1.91
C PHE A 249 8.39 -9.49 -2.42
N LEU A 250 7.76 -10.65 -2.60
CA LEU A 250 6.35 -10.75 -2.97
C LEU A 250 5.57 -11.51 -1.89
N ASP A 251 4.66 -10.77 -1.27
CA ASP A 251 3.75 -11.22 -0.22
C ASP A 251 2.31 -11.39 -0.75
N GLY A 252 1.49 -12.06 0.03
CA GLY A 252 0.08 -12.32 -0.28
C GLY A 252 -0.15 -13.52 -1.20
N ASN A 253 -1.43 -13.83 -1.40
CA ASN A 253 -1.88 -15.05 -2.10
C ASN A 253 -1.37 -15.14 -3.54
N TYR A 254 -1.13 -14.01 -4.20
CA TYR A 254 -0.62 -14.01 -5.56
C TYR A 254 0.81 -14.58 -5.63
N SER A 255 1.60 -14.47 -4.55
CA SER A 255 2.90 -15.15 -4.44
C SER A 255 2.75 -16.66 -4.61
N ASN A 256 1.70 -17.26 -4.04
CA ASN A 256 1.40 -18.69 -4.14
C ASN A 256 1.05 -19.08 -5.58
N ILE A 257 0.23 -18.26 -6.25
CA ILE A 257 -0.13 -18.46 -7.65
C ILE A 257 1.12 -18.36 -8.53
N LEU A 258 1.93 -17.31 -8.37
CA LEU A 258 3.11 -17.07 -9.18
C LEU A 258 4.18 -18.16 -9.01
N LEU A 259 4.41 -18.61 -7.77
CA LEU A 259 5.43 -19.61 -7.45
C LEU A 259 4.94 -21.05 -7.57
N GLY A 260 3.62 -21.27 -7.64
CA GLY A 260 2.99 -22.58 -7.74
C GLY A 260 3.34 -23.34 -9.02
N ASN A 261 2.98 -24.62 -9.06
CA ASN A 261 3.21 -25.52 -10.20
C ASN A 261 1.95 -25.74 -11.05
N GLU A 262 0.84 -25.07 -10.72
CA GLU A 262 -0.44 -25.24 -11.42
C GLU A 262 -0.37 -24.79 -12.87
N LYS A 263 -1.22 -25.42 -13.72
CA LYS A 263 -1.44 -25.02 -15.10
C LYS A 263 -1.88 -23.55 -15.12
N CYS A 264 -1.23 -22.76 -15.96
CA CYS A 264 -1.47 -21.33 -16.01
C CYS A 264 -1.49 -20.81 -17.45
N GLY A 265 -2.03 -19.61 -17.64
CA GLY A 265 -1.99 -18.90 -18.91
C GLY A 265 -0.56 -18.51 -19.30
N ASP A 266 -0.35 -18.21 -20.58
CA ASP A 266 0.99 -17.99 -21.15
C ASP A 266 1.74 -16.82 -20.49
N LYS A 267 1.02 -15.81 -20.02
CA LYS A 267 1.60 -14.68 -19.29
C LYS A 267 2.33 -15.11 -18.01
N LEU A 268 1.67 -15.93 -17.18
CA LEU A 268 2.27 -16.42 -15.93
C LEU A 268 3.44 -17.37 -16.22
N LYS A 269 3.33 -18.18 -17.29
CA LYS A 269 4.46 -19.01 -17.76
C LYS A 269 5.67 -18.14 -18.10
N THR A 270 5.47 -17.03 -18.82
CA THR A 270 6.55 -16.10 -19.18
C THR A 270 7.17 -15.46 -17.94
N GLN A 271 6.36 -14.95 -17.01
CA GLN A 271 6.85 -14.37 -15.75
C GLN A 271 7.68 -15.39 -14.95
N ARG A 272 7.18 -16.63 -14.79
CA ARG A 272 7.93 -17.71 -14.12
C ARG A 272 9.26 -18.01 -14.80
N LYS A 273 9.27 -18.08 -16.14
CA LYS A 273 10.50 -18.30 -16.94
C LYS A 273 11.51 -17.17 -16.74
N GLU A 274 11.07 -15.92 -16.76
CA GLU A 274 11.95 -14.76 -16.53
C GLU A 274 12.53 -14.74 -15.12
N ILE A 275 11.71 -14.99 -14.10
CA ILE A 275 12.18 -15.11 -12.71
C ILE A 275 13.27 -16.18 -12.61
N GLN A 276 13.04 -17.36 -13.16
CA GLN A 276 14.03 -18.44 -13.15
C GLN A 276 15.31 -18.07 -13.93
N LYS A 277 15.17 -17.44 -15.10
CA LYS A 277 16.29 -16.96 -15.92
C LYS A 277 17.16 -15.97 -15.15
N TYR A 278 16.56 -14.98 -14.49
CA TYR A 278 17.31 -13.97 -13.75
C TYR A 278 17.87 -14.51 -12.43
N LEU A 279 17.18 -15.40 -11.72
CA LEU A 279 17.77 -16.07 -10.56
C LEU A 279 19.01 -16.89 -10.93
N LYS A 280 18.99 -17.60 -12.07
CA LYS A 280 20.14 -18.37 -12.57
C LYS A 280 21.31 -17.46 -12.98
N SER A 281 21.03 -16.38 -13.70
CA SER A 281 22.07 -15.48 -14.24
C SER A 281 22.57 -14.43 -13.23
N ASN A 282 21.81 -14.16 -12.17
CA ASN A 282 22.11 -13.17 -11.13
C ASN A 282 22.11 -13.83 -9.73
N PRO A 283 23.18 -14.54 -9.33
CA PRO A 283 23.21 -15.28 -8.06
C PRO A 283 23.13 -14.40 -6.79
N ARG A 284 23.30 -13.07 -6.95
CA ARG A 284 23.18 -12.07 -5.88
C ARG A 284 21.77 -11.49 -5.73
N ASN A 285 20.84 -11.90 -6.58
CA ASN A 285 19.49 -11.38 -6.56
C ASN A 285 18.53 -12.47 -6.07
N TYR A 286 17.55 -12.10 -5.26
CA TYR A 286 16.67 -13.04 -4.60
C TYR A 286 15.22 -12.69 -4.92
N TRP A 287 14.41 -13.72 -5.18
CA TRP A 287 12.96 -13.63 -5.20
C TRP A 287 12.44 -14.39 -4.00
N LEU A 288 11.80 -13.70 -3.06
CA LEU A 288 11.45 -14.25 -1.76
C LEU A 288 9.99 -13.95 -1.41
N ASN A 289 9.36 -14.91 -0.74
CA ASN A 289 8.19 -14.65 0.09
C ASN A 289 8.63 -14.54 1.57
N THR A 290 7.69 -14.51 2.51
CA THR A 290 7.93 -14.42 3.96
C THR A 290 8.89 -15.49 4.46
N ASN A 291 8.64 -16.75 4.12
CA ASN A 291 9.47 -17.87 4.59
C ASN A 291 10.88 -17.84 3.99
N GLY A 292 11.00 -17.47 2.71
CA GLY A 292 12.30 -17.27 2.06
C GLY A 292 13.10 -16.13 2.69
N PHE A 293 12.44 -15.01 2.99
CA PHE A 293 13.05 -13.85 3.64
C PHE A 293 13.51 -14.17 5.07
N ILE A 294 12.67 -14.81 5.89
CA ILE A 294 13.02 -15.29 7.23
C ILE A 294 14.25 -16.21 7.16
N SER A 295 14.23 -17.17 6.24
CA SER A 295 15.32 -18.15 6.09
C SER A 295 16.64 -17.49 5.69
N LEU A 296 16.62 -16.54 4.75
CA LEU A 296 17.81 -15.80 4.33
C LEU A 296 18.45 -15.05 5.51
N PHE A 297 17.66 -14.28 6.25
CA PHE A 297 18.19 -13.45 7.34
C PHE A 297 18.51 -14.24 8.61
N SER A 298 17.86 -15.39 8.83
CA SER A 298 18.24 -16.33 9.89
C SER A 298 19.58 -17.00 9.61
N ASP A 299 19.83 -17.45 8.36
CA ASP A 299 21.14 -17.99 7.94
C ASP A 299 22.27 -16.96 8.07
N LEU A 300 21.93 -15.69 7.90
CA LEU A 300 22.86 -14.57 8.06
C LEU A 300 23.05 -14.18 9.53
N LYS A 301 22.11 -14.50 10.42
CA LYS A 301 22.22 -14.27 11.86
C LYS A 301 23.35 -15.10 12.48
N ASN A 302 23.50 -16.35 12.04
CA ASN A 302 24.36 -17.36 12.67
C ASN A 302 25.82 -17.37 12.20
N LYS A 303 26.19 -16.51 11.23
CA LYS A 303 27.59 -16.38 10.81
C LYS A 303 28.26 -15.26 11.61
N LYS A 304 29.06 -15.65 12.62
CA LYS A 304 30.00 -14.76 13.33
C LYS A 304 30.99 -14.16 12.35
#